data_AF-A0A1I2U8J3-F1
#
_entry.id   AF-A0A1I2U8J3-F1
#
_cell.length_a   1.000
_cell.length_b   1.000
_cell.length_c   1.000
_cell.angle_alpha   90.00
_cell.angle_beta   90.00
_cell.angle_gamma   90.00
#
_symmetry.space_group_name_H-M   'P 1'
#
loop_
_entity.id
_entity.type
_entity.pdbx_description
1 polymer ?
#
loop_
_entity_poly.entity_id
_entity_poly.type
_entity_poly.pdbx_seq_one_letter_code
_entity_poly.pdbx_strand_id
1 'polypeptide(L)'
;MAIPASEPMKGVLAWSLIALLLLAGCTPDVSKPGVSDDLEKLRGMIDLQIPAKSGRWEVFGTPEYTGGVPGPTFLITLVAELHAERPWLDTQRDSTGPIYIAPEAARAWLSDDFRQLLEKDKGAQVELSSKANCRKFTTALKKTGEPLTGFVCASPDRILLYLTIWSEQ
;
A
#
# COMPACT_ATOMS: atom_id res chain seq x y z
N MET A 1 -13.49 -54.65 78.50
CA MET A 1 -12.09 -55.12 78.42
C MET A 1 -11.77 -55.32 76.95
N ALA A 2 -10.56 -54.93 76.53
CA ALA A 2 -9.97 -54.97 75.18
C ALA A 2 -10.25 -53.78 74.23
N ILE A 3 -9.22 -52.94 74.06
CA ILE A 3 -8.88 -52.19 72.84
C ILE A 3 -7.83 -53.03 72.10
N PRO A 4 -7.86 -53.12 70.76
CA PRO A 4 -6.79 -52.53 69.92
C PRO A 4 -7.36 -52.04 68.56
N ALA A 5 -6.65 -51.43 67.61
CA ALA A 5 -5.44 -50.62 67.48
C ALA A 5 -5.36 -50.23 65.96
N SER A 6 -4.34 -49.42 65.60
CA SER A 6 -3.73 -49.21 64.26
C SER A 6 -4.41 -48.30 63.20
N GLU A 7 -3.96 -47.03 63.13
CA GLU A 7 -3.16 -46.34 62.07
C GLU A 7 -3.15 -46.84 60.59
N PRO A 8 -2.63 -46.08 59.58
CA PRO A 8 -2.59 -44.62 59.33
C PRO A 8 -2.77 -44.18 57.83
N MET A 9 -2.74 -42.85 57.61
CA MET A 9 -2.05 -42.12 56.50
C MET A 9 -2.64 -41.97 55.06
N LYS A 10 -2.73 -40.67 54.70
CA LYS A 10 -2.26 -39.99 53.46
C LYS A 10 -3.22 -39.86 52.27
N GLY A 11 -3.58 -38.60 52.01
CA GLY A 11 -4.08 -38.13 50.72
C GLY A 11 -4.41 -36.63 50.72
N VAL A 12 -3.46 -35.77 51.11
CA VAL A 12 -3.66 -34.31 51.07
C VAL A 12 -3.35 -33.79 49.66
N LEU A 13 -4.43 -33.41 48.97
CA LEU A 13 -4.58 -32.27 48.06
C LEU A 13 -3.38 -31.87 47.20
N ALA A 14 -3.39 -32.40 45.97
CA ALA A 14 -2.75 -31.75 44.83
C ALA A 14 -3.67 -30.64 44.30
N TRP A 15 -3.30 -29.37 44.46
CA TRP A 15 -3.83 -28.24 43.67
C TRP A 15 -2.72 -27.20 43.49
N SER A 16 -1.97 -27.32 42.39
CA SER A 16 -1.20 -26.21 41.81
C SER A 16 -1.91 -25.79 40.53
N LEU A 17 -2.88 -24.87 40.65
CA LEU A 17 -3.48 -24.16 39.53
C LEU A 17 -2.61 -22.91 39.25
N ILE A 18 -1.51 -23.13 38.54
CA ILE A 18 -0.76 -22.04 37.91
C ILE A 18 -1.61 -21.59 36.72
N ALA A 19 -2.34 -20.49 36.89
CA ALA A 19 -3.06 -19.82 35.83
C ALA A 19 -2.03 -19.28 34.81
N LEU A 20 -1.84 -20.02 33.72
CA LEU A 20 -1.19 -19.48 32.53
C LEU A 20 -2.06 -18.34 31.99
N LEU A 21 -1.65 -17.11 32.28
CA LEU A 21 -1.99 -15.95 31.48
C LEU A 21 -1.36 -16.16 30.09
N LEU A 22 -2.11 -16.83 29.22
CA LEU A 22 -1.91 -16.76 27.78
C LEU A 22 -2.20 -15.32 27.37
N LEU A 23 -1.14 -14.51 27.37
CA LEU A 23 -1.03 -13.30 26.56
C LEU A 23 -1.19 -13.75 25.11
N ALA A 24 -2.44 -13.86 24.67
CA ALA A 24 -2.78 -13.87 23.26
C ALA A 24 -2.31 -12.52 22.71
N GLY A 25 -1.06 -12.49 22.24
CA GLY A 25 -0.57 -11.42 21.41
C GLY A 25 -1.48 -11.36 20.20
N CYS A 26 -2.38 -10.39 20.16
CA CYS A 26 -2.95 -9.91 18.91
C CYS A 26 -1.76 -9.41 18.10
N THR A 27 -1.16 -10.26 17.27
CA THR A 27 -0.39 -9.78 16.14
C THR A 27 -1.39 -9.07 15.25
N PRO A 28 -1.36 -7.73 15.11
CA PRO A 28 -2.11 -7.11 14.04
C PRO A 28 -1.56 -7.72 12.75
N ASP A 29 -2.41 -8.48 12.08
CA ASP A 29 -2.20 -8.89 10.70
C ASP A 29 -2.26 -7.60 9.87
N VAL A 30 -1.17 -6.83 9.89
CA VAL A 30 -0.97 -5.72 8.98
C VAL A 30 -0.63 -6.37 7.66
N SER A 31 -1.64 -6.96 7.02
CA SER A 31 -1.54 -7.49 5.67
C SER A 31 -1.17 -6.30 4.78
N LYS A 32 0.11 -6.17 4.45
CA LYS A 32 0.61 -5.16 3.52
C LYS A 32 -0.26 -5.24 2.27
N PRO A 33 -0.95 -4.17 1.86
CA PRO A 33 -1.80 -4.22 0.68
C PRO A 33 -0.97 -4.69 -0.50
N GLY A 34 -1.24 -5.91 -0.98
CA GLY A 34 -0.56 -6.46 -2.13
C GLY A 34 -1.07 -5.83 -3.42
N VAL A 35 -0.39 -6.14 -4.51
CA VAL A 35 -0.85 -5.81 -5.86
C VAL A 35 -2.28 -6.34 -6.09
N SER A 36 -3.12 -5.55 -6.74
CA SER A 36 -4.52 -5.86 -7.01
C SER A 36 -4.89 -5.58 -8.46
N ASP A 37 -5.67 -6.49 -9.05
CA ASP A 37 -6.29 -6.33 -10.38
C ASP A 37 -7.76 -5.85 -10.28
N ASP A 38 -8.23 -5.56 -9.06
CA ASP A 38 -9.62 -5.17 -8.79
C ASP A 38 -9.80 -3.66 -8.99
N LEU A 39 -10.19 -3.28 -10.21
CA LEU A 39 -10.42 -1.88 -10.57
C LEU A 39 -11.58 -1.24 -9.81
N GLU A 40 -12.58 -2.02 -9.39
CA GLU A 40 -13.71 -1.51 -8.60
C GLU A 40 -13.27 -1.12 -7.19
N LYS A 41 -12.34 -1.86 -6.58
CA LYS A 41 -11.70 -1.42 -5.33
C LYS A 41 -10.92 -0.12 -5.51
N LEU A 42 -10.17 0.05 -6.59
CA LEU A 42 -9.49 1.31 -6.88
C LEU A 42 -10.50 2.47 -7.00
N ARG A 43 -11.58 2.26 -7.77
CA ARG A 43 -12.69 3.21 -7.88
C ARG A 43 -13.43 3.43 -6.57
N GLY A 44 -13.39 2.50 -5.63
CA GLY A 44 -13.95 2.66 -4.28
C GLY A 44 -13.09 3.54 -3.37
N MET A 45 -11.78 3.64 -3.63
CA MET A 45 -10.86 4.45 -2.85
C MET A 45 -10.73 5.88 -3.34
N ILE A 46 -10.65 6.08 -4.67
CA ILE A 46 -10.39 7.39 -5.29
C ILE A 46 -11.45 7.73 -6.34
N ASP A 47 -11.63 9.02 -6.60
CA ASP A 47 -12.45 9.49 -7.71
C ASP A 47 -11.72 9.31 -9.06
N LEU A 48 -11.68 8.07 -9.54
CA LEU A 48 -10.96 7.71 -10.76
C LEU A 48 -11.73 8.20 -12.00
N GLN A 49 -11.37 9.38 -12.49
CA GLN A 49 -11.91 9.99 -13.72
C GLN A 49 -11.37 9.36 -15.01
N ILE A 50 -10.41 8.44 -14.90
CA ILE A 50 -9.81 7.71 -16.02
C ILE A 50 -10.78 6.63 -16.50
N PRO A 51 -11.20 6.60 -17.78
CA PRO A 51 -12.12 5.60 -18.32
C PRO A 51 -11.40 4.26 -18.59
N ALA A 52 -10.78 3.69 -17.55
CA ALA A 52 -10.07 2.42 -17.62
C ALA A 52 -11.03 1.22 -17.67
N LYS A 53 -10.70 0.23 -18.51
CA LYS A 53 -11.46 -1.04 -18.63
C LYS A 53 -10.95 -2.09 -17.66
N SER A 54 -9.65 -2.08 -17.39
CA SER A 54 -8.96 -2.94 -16.43
C SER A 54 -7.72 -2.22 -15.92
N GLY A 55 -7.08 -2.77 -14.90
CA GLY A 55 -5.80 -2.27 -14.44
C GLY A 55 -5.26 -3.07 -13.27
N ARG A 56 -3.96 -2.91 -13.05
CA ARG A 56 -3.23 -3.47 -11.92
C ARG A 56 -2.70 -2.32 -11.08
N TRP A 57 -2.84 -2.40 -9.76
CA TRP A 57 -2.48 -1.30 -8.87
C TRP A 57 -1.98 -1.78 -7.52
N GLU A 58 -1.25 -0.91 -6.83
CA GLU A 58 -0.68 -1.18 -5.51
C GLU A 58 -0.57 0.13 -4.73
N VAL A 59 -0.81 0.06 -3.42
CA VAL A 59 -0.54 1.15 -2.48
C VAL A 59 0.57 0.71 -1.55
N PHE A 60 1.59 1.55 -1.39
CA PHE A 60 2.75 1.23 -0.56
C PHE A 60 3.27 2.45 0.17
N GLY A 61 4.01 2.19 1.25
CA GLY A 61 4.75 3.19 2.01
C GLY A 61 6.23 3.20 1.65
N THR A 62 6.86 4.38 1.74
CA THR A 62 8.32 4.56 1.66
C THR A 62 8.85 5.07 3.02
N PRO A 63 9.92 4.47 3.59
CA PRO A 63 10.59 3.27 3.10
C PRO A 63 9.67 2.05 3.19
N GLU A 64 9.86 1.13 2.26
CA GLU A 64 9.07 -0.10 2.26
C GLU A 64 9.46 -1.00 3.44
N TYR A 65 8.48 -1.45 4.24
CA TYR A 65 8.76 -2.35 5.35
C TYR A 65 9.21 -3.73 4.85
N THR A 66 10.43 -4.13 5.23
CA THR A 66 11.08 -5.41 4.88
C THR A 66 11.25 -6.35 6.07
N GLY A 67 10.59 -6.06 7.21
CA GLY A 67 10.74 -6.81 8.47
C GLY A 67 11.48 -6.03 9.56
N GLY A 68 11.22 -6.35 10.83
CA GLY A 68 11.82 -5.70 12.00
C GLY A 68 10.87 -4.74 12.73
N VAL A 69 11.40 -3.69 13.38
CA VAL A 69 10.56 -2.62 13.94
C VAL A 69 10.18 -1.67 12.79
N PRO A 70 8.89 -1.43 12.52
CA PRO A 70 8.49 -0.48 11.49
C PRO A 70 9.05 0.90 11.82
N GLY A 71 9.89 1.43 10.93
CA GLY A 71 10.22 2.85 10.95
C GLY A 71 9.02 3.70 10.51
N PRO A 72 9.03 5.01 10.78
CA PRO A 72 8.01 5.91 10.24
C PRO A 72 7.99 5.82 8.70
N THR A 73 6.81 5.61 8.14
CA THR A 73 6.57 5.81 6.72
C THR A 73 6.47 7.31 6.51
N PHE A 74 7.19 7.86 5.53
CA PHE A 74 7.17 9.30 5.26
C PHE A 74 6.35 9.65 4.02
N LEU A 75 6.03 8.66 3.19
CA LEU A 75 5.29 8.82 1.95
C LEU A 75 4.43 7.58 1.69
N ILE A 76 3.16 7.78 1.35
CA ILE A 76 2.27 6.74 0.86
C ILE A 76 1.98 7.03 -0.61
N THR A 77 2.26 6.04 -1.47
CA THR A 77 2.12 6.16 -2.92
C THR A 77 1.17 5.09 -3.45
N LEU A 78 0.33 5.49 -4.41
CA LEU A 78 -0.45 4.60 -5.24
C LEU A 78 0.16 4.59 -6.64
N VAL A 79 0.46 3.40 -7.15
CA VAL A 79 0.88 3.18 -8.53
C VAL A 79 -0.11 2.25 -9.19
N ALA A 80 -0.56 2.60 -10.39
CA ALA A 80 -1.43 1.75 -11.20
C ALA A 80 -1.02 1.77 -12.68
N GLU A 81 -1.13 0.63 -13.34
CA GLU A 81 -1.14 0.53 -14.80
C GLU A 81 -2.55 0.18 -15.26
N LEU A 82 -3.16 1.09 -16.00
CA LEU A 82 -4.55 1.03 -16.41
C LEU A 82 -4.63 0.80 -17.92
N HIS A 83 -5.50 -0.11 -18.35
CA HIS A 83 -5.84 -0.26 -19.75
C HIS A 83 -6.95 0.75 -20.11
N ALA A 84 -6.56 1.84 -20.77
CA ALA A 84 -7.42 2.97 -21.06
C ALA A 84 -7.04 3.61 -22.40
N GLU A 85 -8.01 4.24 -23.06
CA GLU A 85 -7.80 4.86 -24.36
C GLU A 85 -7.05 6.20 -24.20
N ARG A 86 -5.96 6.36 -24.97
CA ARG A 86 -5.09 7.54 -24.97
C ARG A 86 -5.80 8.89 -25.16
N PRO A 87 -6.87 9.04 -25.99
CA PRO A 87 -7.51 10.34 -26.22
C PRO A 87 -8.00 11.04 -24.96
N TRP A 88 -8.31 10.29 -23.89
CA TRP A 88 -8.66 10.90 -22.60
C TRP A 88 -7.49 11.71 -22.02
N LEU A 89 -6.26 11.21 -22.12
CA LEU A 89 -5.08 11.92 -21.60
C LEU A 89 -4.80 13.19 -22.41
N ASP A 90 -5.07 13.20 -23.71
CA ASP A 90 -4.82 14.36 -24.56
C ASP A 90 -5.70 15.57 -24.18
N THR A 91 -6.76 15.36 -23.39
CA THR A 91 -7.55 16.44 -22.77
C THR A 91 -6.83 17.11 -21.60
N GLN A 92 -5.85 16.44 -21.00
CA GLN A 92 -5.05 16.95 -19.88
C GLN A 92 -3.86 17.74 -20.42
N ARG A 93 -3.77 19.02 -20.03
CA ARG A 93 -2.74 19.95 -20.54
C ARG A 93 -1.73 20.37 -19.49
N ASP A 94 -2.00 20.11 -18.23
CA ASP A 94 -1.17 20.59 -17.14
C ASP A 94 0.17 19.84 -17.10
N SER A 95 1.26 20.61 -17.06
CA SER A 95 2.60 20.09 -16.78
C SER A 95 2.59 19.40 -15.42
N THR A 96 3.36 18.31 -15.28
CA THR A 96 3.40 17.54 -14.02
C THR A 96 3.80 18.40 -12.81
N GLY A 97 4.64 19.41 -13.00
CA GLY A 97 5.33 20.05 -11.89
C GLY A 97 6.48 19.17 -11.40
N PRO A 98 7.32 19.67 -10.48
CA PRO A 98 8.29 18.83 -9.78
C PRO A 98 7.57 17.80 -8.92
N ILE A 99 7.78 16.51 -9.19
CA ILE A 99 7.19 15.39 -8.43
C ILE A 99 8.31 14.49 -7.93
N TYR A 100 8.25 14.10 -6.66
CA TYR A 100 9.14 13.10 -6.07
C TYR A 100 8.72 11.69 -6.48
N ILE A 101 9.66 10.92 -7.04
CA ILE A 101 9.45 9.52 -7.41
C ILE A 101 9.90 8.61 -6.27
N ALA A 102 8.95 7.89 -5.66
CA ALA A 102 9.24 6.99 -4.56
C ALA A 102 10.23 5.88 -4.99
N PRO A 103 11.22 5.52 -4.14
CA PRO A 103 12.23 4.52 -4.47
C PRO A 103 11.67 3.17 -4.93
N GLU A 104 10.49 2.80 -4.45
CA GLU A 104 9.86 1.50 -4.71
C GLU A 104 8.76 1.56 -5.79
N ALA A 105 8.59 2.71 -6.44
CA ALA A 105 7.54 2.94 -7.43
C ALA A 105 7.68 2.10 -8.70
N ALA A 106 8.91 1.74 -9.10
CA ALA A 106 9.20 0.94 -10.27
C ALA A 106 8.89 -0.55 -10.03
N ARG A 107 7.61 -0.86 -9.79
CA ARG A 107 7.13 -2.21 -9.51
C ARG A 107 7.46 -3.17 -10.64
N ALA A 108 7.84 -4.40 -10.30
CA ALA A 108 8.21 -5.43 -11.27
C ALA A 108 7.06 -5.89 -12.17
N TRP A 109 5.80 -5.64 -11.75
CA TRP A 109 4.61 -5.99 -12.53
C TRP A 109 4.21 -4.91 -13.55
N LEU A 110 4.82 -3.72 -13.51
CA LEU A 110 4.61 -2.69 -14.52
C LEU A 110 5.21 -3.11 -15.86
N SER A 111 4.66 -2.57 -16.95
CA SER A 111 5.28 -2.62 -18.26
C SER A 111 6.67 -1.97 -18.24
N ASP A 112 7.54 -2.47 -19.12
CA ASP A 112 8.95 -2.10 -19.11
C ASP A 112 9.18 -0.59 -19.33
N ASP A 113 8.36 0.05 -20.16
CA ASP A 113 8.43 1.50 -20.41
C ASP A 113 8.11 2.31 -19.15
N PHE A 114 7.06 1.96 -18.41
CA PHE A 114 6.71 2.64 -17.16
C PHE A 114 7.68 2.32 -16.04
N ARG A 115 8.13 1.06 -15.95
CA ARG A 115 9.15 0.64 -14.97
C ARG A 115 10.45 1.40 -15.17
N GLN A 116 10.93 1.51 -16.41
CA GLN A 116 12.15 2.27 -16.74
C GLN A 116 11.99 3.77 -16.47
N LEU A 117 10.82 4.35 -16.77
CA LEU A 117 10.53 5.74 -16.49
C LEU A 117 10.68 6.05 -14.98
N LEU A 118 10.10 5.20 -14.13
CA LEU A 118 10.15 5.37 -12.67
C LEU A 118 11.54 5.06 -12.11
N GLU A 119 12.21 4.01 -12.59
CA GLU A 119 13.54 3.61 -12.09
C GLU A 119 14.61 4.66 -12.40
N LYS A 120 14.53 5.30 -13.57
CA LYS A 120 15.49 6.32 -14.00
C LYS A 120 15.56 7.52 -13.04
N ASP A 121 14.42 7.91 -12.49
CA ASP A 121 14.27 9.10 -11.65
C ASP A 121 13.97 8.75 -10.18
N LYS A 122 14.27 7.50 -9.78
CA LYS A 122 14.05 6.94 -8.45
C LYS A 122 14.68 7.80 -7.35
N GLY A 123 13.88 8.20 -6.37
CA GLY A 123 14.32 8.99 -5.21
C GLY A 123 14.66 10.45 -5.54
N ALA A 124 14.29 10.94 -6.73
CA ALA A 124 14.53 12.32 -7.16
C ALA A 124 13.21 13.10 -7.35
N GLN A 125 13.31 14.43 -7.29
CA GLN A 125 12.25 15.33 -7.76
C GLN A 125 12.46 15.66 -9.24
N VAL A 126 11.44 15.44 -10.07
CA VAL A 126 11.54 15.58 -11.54
C VAL A 126 10.29 16.17 -12.17
N GLU A 127 10.48 16.87 -13.30
CA GLU A 127 9.40 17.34 -14.19
C GLU A 127 9.24 16.37 -15.36
N LEU A 128 8.30 15.43 -15.24
CA LEU A 128 8.12 14.35 -16.21
C LEU A 128 7.48 14.80 -17.53
N SER A 129 6.72 15.90 -17.53
CA SER A 129 6.11 16.43 -18.76
C SER A 129 7.14 16.86 -19.82
N SER A 130 8.37 17.15 -19.41
CA SER A 130 9.50 17.46 -20.29
C SER A 130 10.24 16.23 -20.83
N LYS A 131 9.99 15.05 -20.25
CA LYS A 131 10.75 13.80 -20.51
C LYS A 131 9.91 12.72 -21.19
N ALA A 132 8.60 12.70 -20.93
CA ALA A 132 7.68 11.67 -21.39
C ALA A 132 6.27 12.26 -21.61
N ASN A 133 5.36 11.46 -22.18
CA ASN A 133 3.97 11.87 -22.35
C ASN A 133 3.20 11.80 -21.02
N CYS A 134 3.62 12.62 -20.06
CA CYS A 134 3.07 12.69 -18.72
C CYS A 134 2.37 14.02 -18.47
N ARG A 135 1.30 13.99 -17.69
CA ARG A 135 0.50 15.16 -17.29
C ARG A 135 0.22 15.11 -15.81
N LYS A 136 0.06 16.28 -15.19
CA LYS A 136 -0.42 16.36 -13.82
C LYS A 136 -1.78 15.69 -13.72
N PHE A 137 -2.00 14.99 -12.61
CA PHE A 137 -3.30 14.40 -12.30
C PHE A 137 -3.67 14.76 -10.87
N THR A 138 -4.89 15.27 -10.71
CA THR A 138 -5.48 15.58 -9.42
C THR A 138 -6.80 14.84 -9.32
N THR A 139 -7.02 14.17 -8.19
CA THR A 139 -8.27 13.50 -7.84
C THR A 139 -8.53 13.71 -6.35
N ALA A 140 -9.44 12.97 -5.74
CA ALA A 140 -9.70 12.98 -4.32
C ALA A 140 -9.95 11.57 -3.79
N LEU A 141 -9.65 11.35 -2.51
CA LEU A 141 -10.12 10.17 -1.77
C LEU A 141 -11.64 10.21 -1.66
N LYS A 142 -12.33 9.13 -2.02
CA LYS A 142 -13.80 9.09 -1.93
C LYS A 142 -14.33 9.16 -0.50
N LYS A 143 -13.55 8.63 0.46
CA LYS A 143 -13.98 8.57 1.87
C LYS A 143 -13.88 9.93 2.57
N THR A 144 -12.82 10.68 2.32
CA THR A 144 -12.51 11.93 3.03
C THR A 144 -12.70 13.19 2.18
N GLY A 145 -12.74 13.05 0.85
CA GLY A 145 -12.72 14.18 -0.08
C GLY A 145 -11.35 14.87 -0.18
N GLU A 146 -10.32 14.36 0.52
CA GLU A 146 -8.99 14.95 0.51
C GLU A 146 -8.37 14.85 -0.89
N PRO A 147 -7.79 15.95 -1.41
CA PRO A 147 -7.21 15.96 -2.73
C PRO A 147 -5.95 15.09 -2.78
N LEU A 148 -5.86 14.27 -3.83
CA LEU A 148 -4.66 13.52 -4.18
C LEU A 148 -4.03 14.15 -5.41
N THR A 149 -2.70 14.27 -5.39
CA THR A 149 -1.94 14.82 -6.51
C THR A 149 -0.88 13.82 -6.96
N GLY A 150 -0.65 13.79 -8.26
CA GLY A 150 0.47 13.10 -8.87
C GLY A 150 0.46 13.31 -10.36
N PHE A 151 0.65 12.24 -11.12
CA PHE A 151 0.71 12.31 -12.57
C PHE A 151 0.13 11.06 -13.23
N VAL A 152 -0.17 11.23 -14.51
CA VAL A 152 -0.47 10.13 -15.43
C VAL A 152 0.48 10.18 -16.61
N CYS A 153 0.91 9.03 -17.11
CA CYS A 153 1.71 8.92 -18.34
C CYS A 153 1.05 7.94 -19.31
N ALA A 154 0.97 8.26 -20.59
CA ALA A 154 0.42 7.33 -21.59
C ALA A 154 1.48 6.57 -22.37
N SER A 155 1.18 5.30 -22.59
CA SER A 155 1.67 4.40 -23.63
C SER A 155 0.50 4.10 -24.60
N PRO A 156 0.68 3.48 -25.79
CA PRO A 156 -0.37 3.36 -26.81
C PRO A 156 -1.73 2.84 -26.33
N ASP A 157 -1.74 1.88 -25.39
CA ASP A 157 -2.96 1.23 -24.86
C ASP A 157 -3.05 1.26 -23.33
N ARG A 158 -2.16 2.01 -22.68
CA ARG A 158 -1.97 1.95 -21.23
C ARG A 158 -1.68 3.32 -20.64
N ILE A 159 -2.10 3.50 -19.40
CA ILE A 159 -1.85 4.67 -18.60
C ILE A 159 -1.19 4.25 -17.29
N LEU A 160 -0.02 4.80 -17.01
CA LEU A 160 0.54 4.81 -15.66
C LEU A 160 -0.18 5.90 -14.88
N LEU A 161 -0.72 5.56 -13.72
CA LEU A 161 -1.21 6.49 -12.70
C LEU A 161 -0.28 6.41 -11.50
N TYR A 162 0.24 7.55 -11.08
CA TYR A 162 1.05 7.70 -9.88
C TYR A 162 0.42 8.78 -9.02
N LEU A 163 0.08 8.47 -7.76
CA LEU A 163 -0.50 9.41 -6.81
C LEU A 163 0.27 9.36 -5.49
N THR A 164 0.52 10.53 -4.93
CA THR A 164 0.93 10.66 -3.53
C THR A 164 -0.33 10.78 -2.67
N ILE A 165 -0.57 9.79 -1.83
CA ILE A 165 -1.71 9.76 -0.90
C ILE A 165 -1.42 10.61 0.34
N TRP A 166 -0.20 10.50 0.85
CA TRP A 166 0.21 11.18 2.06
C TRP A 166 1.73 11.39 2.05
N SER A 167 2.19 12.51 2.59
CA SER A 167 3.61 12.82 2.78
C SER A 167 3.76 13.59 4.08
N GLU A 168 4.67 13.15 4.95
CA GLU A 168 5.23 14.02 6.00
C GLU A 168 6.20 14.98 5.30
N GLN A 169 5.84 16.27 5.25
CA GLN A 169 6.72 17.35 4.78
C GLN A 169 7.38 18.04 5.97
#